data_AF-A0A1M4NEF4-F1
#
_entry.id   AF-A0A1M4NEF4-F1
#
_cell.length_a   1.000
_cell.length_b   1.000
_cell.length_c   1.000
_cell.angle_alpha   90.00
_cell.angle_beta   90.00
_cell.angle_gamma   90.00
#
_symmetry.space_group_name_H-M   'P 1'
#
loop_
_entity.id
_entity.type
_entity.pdbx_description
1 polymer ?
#
loop_
_entity_poly.entity_id
_entity_poly.type
_entity_poly.pdbx_seq_one_letter_code
_entity_poly.pdbx_strand_id
1 'polypeptide(L)'
;MKFTVNASDDGAGVEGCYLELLKPDDSTTYINCEKVSENVFEAEYSISAYALSGDYKIQYINIRDNVGNFVGHYNSELYPDNYDVKDLSAADFTVSGTI
;
A
#
# COMPACT_ATOMS: atom_id res chain seq x y z
N MET A 1 -0.20 4.59 -11.46
CA MET A 1 -0.54 5.14 -10.13
C MET A 1 0.71 5.12 -9.28
N LYS A 2 0.93 6.19 -8.52
CA LYS A 2 2.08 6.35 -7.65
C LYS A 2 1.58 6.58 -6.23
N PHE A 3 2.14 5.85 -5.28
CA PHE A 3 1.82 5.94 -3.85
C PHE A 3 3.06 6.40 -3.11
N THR A 4 2.87 7.25 -2.10
CA THR A 4 3.95 7.70 -1.23
C THR A 4 3.69 7.20 0.18
N VAL A 5 4.67 6.50 0.74
CA VAL A 5 4.66 6.01 2.12
C VAL A 5 5.66 6.83 2.93
N ASN A 6 5.17 7.47 3.98
CA ASN A 6 6.02 8.12 4.98
C ASN A 6 6.13 7.17 6.17
N ALA A 7 7.34 6.67 6.45
CA ALA A 7 7.60 5.72 7.52
C ALA A 7 8.88 6.12 8.26
N SER A 8 8.80 6.19 9.58
CA SER A 8 9.92 6.53 10.46
C SER A 8 10.15 5.42 11.48
N ASP A 9 11.41 5.26 11.88
CA ASP A 9 11.83 4.40 12.97
C ASP A 9 12.82 5.18 13.86
N ASP A 10 12.74 4.98 15.17
CA ASP A 10 13.51 5.75 16.16
C ASP A 10 14.91 5.17 16.43
N GLY A 11 15.36 4.16 15.65
CA GLY A 11 16.63 3.48 15.88
C GLY A 11 17.34 3.04 14.61
N ALA A 12 16.99 1.86 14.11
CA ALA A 12 17.65 1.20 12.99
C ALA A 12 17.33 1.84 11.63
N GLY A 13 16.27 2.62 11.55
CA GLY A 13 15.73 3.16 10.31
C GLY A 13 14.91 2.13 9.53
N VAL A 14 14.12 2.62 8.59
CA VAL A 14 13.25 1.79 7.76
C VAL A 14 14.04 1.20 6.58
N GLU A 15 13.96 -0.12 6.40
CA GLU A 15 14.58 -0.88 5.30
C GLU A 15 13.69 -0.82 4.05
N GLY A 16 12.39 -1.06 4.20
CA GLY A 16 11.46 -1.08 3.07
C GLY A 16 10.01 -1.28 3.47
N CYS A 17 9.13 -1.26 2.46
CA CYS A 17 7.73 -1.60 2.61
C CYS A 17 7.18 -2.34 1.38
N TYR A 18 6.01 -2.93 1.54
CA TYR A 18 5.15 -3.31 0.43
C TYR A 18 3.69 -2.97 0.75
N LEU A 19 2.92 -2.76 -0.31
CA LEU A 19 1.48 -2.54 -0.27
C LEU A 19 0.76 -3.75 -0.86
N GLU A 20 -0.40 -4.11 -0.32
CA GLU A 20 -1.34 -5.03 -0.95
C GLU A 20 -2.53 -4.25 -1.51
N LEU A 21 -2.64 -4.22 -2.84
CA LEU A 21 -3.71 -3.55 -3.57
C LEU A 21 -4.87 -4.52 -3.80
N LEU A 22 -6.05 -4.18 -3.30
CA LEU A 22 -7.32 -4.83 -3.58
C LEU A 22 -7.92 -4.27 -4.89
N LYS A 23 -8.31 -5.16 -5.79
CA LYS A 23 -8.95 -4.85 -7.07
C LYS A 23 -10.48 -5.03 -6.98
N PRO A 24 -11.26 -4.55 -7.97
CA PRO A 24 -12.73 -4.64 -7.95
C PRO A 24 -13.31 -6.05 -7.87
N ASP A 25 -12.55 -7.09 -8.25
CA ASP A 25 -12.96 -8.50 -8.21
C ASP A 25 -12.51 -9.24 -6.95
N ASP A 26 -12.15 -8.49 -5.90
CA ASP A 26 -11.56 -8.98 -4.64
C ASP A 26 -10.19 -9.66 -4.80
N SER A 27 -9.59 -9.65 -6.00
CA SER A 27 -8.22 -10.13 -6.19
C SER A 27 -7.21 -9.11 -5.66
N THR A 28 -6.04 -9.60 -5.25
CA THR A 28 -5.00 -8.76 -4.66
C THR A 28 -3.72 -8.78 -5.48
N THR A 29 -2.86 -7.78 -5.29
CA THR A 29 -1.50 -7.77 -5.84
C THR A 29 -0.56 -6.99 -4.93
N TYR A 30 0.69 -7.44 -4.85
CA TYR A 30 1.72 -6.79 -4.04
C TYR A 30 2.49 -5.75 -4.85
N ILE A 31 2.74 -4.60 -4.24
CA ILE A 31 3.53 -3.53 -4.81
C ILE A 31 4.66 -3.22 -3.84
N ASN A 32 5.90 -3.45 -4.27
CA ASN A 32 7.06 -3.11 -3.45
C ASN A 32 7.26 -1.59 -3.43
N CYS A 33 7.69 -1.08 -2.29
CA CYS A 33 8.13 0.28 -2.18
C CYS A 33 9.63 0.40 -2.46
N GLU A 34 10.03 1.50 -3.07
CA GLU A 34 11.42 1.91 -3.25
C GLU A 34 11.70 3.14 -2.38
N LYS A 35 12.83 3.15 -1.69
CA LYS A 35 13.24 4.30 -0.87
C LYS A 35 13.71 5.42 -1.78
N VAL A 36 13.09 6.60 -1.69
CA VAL A 36 13.44 7.76 -2.52
C VAL A 36 14.13 8.87 -1.72
N SER A 37 13.89 8.94 -0.42
CA SER A 37 14.63 9.78 0.51
C SER A 37 14.55 9.21 1.93
N GLU A 38 15.09 9.94 2.91
CA GLU A 38 14.94 9.56 4.31
C GLU A 38 13.46 9.51 4.69
N ASN A 39 13.01 8.38 5.23
CA ASN A 39 11.64 8.12 5.66
C ASN A 39 10.55 8.19 4.57
N VAL A 40 10.93 8.38 3.29
CA VAL A 40 9.99 8.43 2.17
C VAL A 40 10.25 7.30 1.20
N PHE A 41 9.19 6.56 0.93
CA PHE A 41 9.18 5.45 -0.01
C PHE A 41 8.09 5.66 -1.05
N GLU A 42 8.33 5.17 -2.26
CA GLU A 42 7.39 5.27 -3.37
C GLU A 42 7.07 3.88 -3.90
N ALA A 43 5.80 3.65 -4.23
CA ALA A 43 5.34 2.42 -4.86
C ALA A 43 4.59 2.78 -6.14
N GLU A 44 4.81 2.02 -7.21
CA GLU A 44 4.19 2.27 -8.50
C GLU A 44 3.36 1.09 -8.98
N TYR A 45 2.12 1.38 -9.40
CA TYR A 45 1.21 0.42 -10.01
C TYR A 45 0.82 0.86 -11.41
N SER A 46 1.13 0.05 -12.41
CA SER A 46 0.76 0.32 -13.81
C SER A 46 -0.65 -0.19 -14.10
N ILE A 47 -1.53 0.70 -14.56
CA ILE A 47 -2.86 0.33 -15.06
C ILE A 47 -2.71 -0.17 -16.49
N SER A 48 -3.02 -1.45 -16.72
CA SER A 48 -3.04 -2.01 -18.07
C SER A 48 -4.34 -1.67 -18.79
N ALA A 49 -4.35 -1.80 -20.12
CA ALA A 49 -5.58 -1.62 -20.92
C ALA A 49 -6.70 -2.63 -20.56
N TYR A 50 -6.33 -3.75 -19.93
CA TYR A 50 -7.22 -4.82 -19.49
C TYR A 50 -7.48 -4.79 -17.98
N ALA A 51 -7.09 -3.73 -17.28
CA ALA A 51 -7.37 -3.59 -15.86
C ALA A 51 -8.89 -3.56 -15.66
N LEU A 52 -9.37 -4.09 -14.54
CA LEU A 52 -10.78 -4.06 -14.22
C LEU A 52 -11.21 -2.60 -14.01
N SER A 53 -12.35 -2.23 -14.57
CA SER A 53 -12.99 -0.97 -14.19
C SER A 53 -13.60 -1.13 -12.80
N GLY A 54 -13.45 -0.11 -11.96
CA GLY A 54 -13.95 -0.10 -10.58
C GLY A 54 -12.96 0.50 -9.59
N ASP A 55 -13.28 0.33 -8.32
CA ASP A 55 -12.52 0.90 -7.21
C ASP A 55 -11.36 -0.01 -6.80
N TYR A 56 -10.20 0.62 -6.64
CA TYR A 56 -8.99 0.00 -6.15
C TYR A 56 -8.62 0.65 -4.82
N LYS A 57 -8.28 -0.19 -3.84
CA LYS A 57 -7.96 0.24 -2.47
C LYS A 57 -6.70 -0.46 -1.98
N ILE A 58 -5.86 0.21 -1.21
CA ILE A 58 -4.81 -0.49 -0.47
C ILE A 58 -5.47 -1.17 0.72
N GLN A 59 -5.39 -2.49 0.82
CA GLN A 59 -6.01 -3.23 1.93
C GLN A 59 -5.07 -3.45 3.11
N TYR A 60 -3.77 -3.46 2.83
CA TYR A 60 -2.73 -3.74 3.81
C TYR A 60 -1.41 -3.09 3.39
N ILE A 61 -0.65 -2.65 4.39
CA ILE A 61 0.72 -2.18 4.24
C ILE A 61 1.60 -2.91 5.26
N ASN A 62 2.78 -3.34 4.83
CA ASN A 62 3.82 -3.88 5.71
C ASN A 62 5.08 -3.04 5.60
N ILE A 63 5.69 -2.74 6.74
CA ILE A 63 6.91 -1.93 6.85
C ILE A 63 7.93 -2.74 7.64
N ARG A 64 9.17 -2.79 7.14
CA ARG A 64 10.28 -3.51 7.75
C ARG A 64 11.42 -2.55 8.10
N ASP A 65 12.01 -2.71 9.28
CA ASP A 65 13.20 -1.97 9.70
C ASP A 65 14.51 -2.70 9.34
N ASN A 66 15.65 -2.02 9.48
CA ASN A 66 16.96 -2.58 9.12
C ASN A 66 17.46 -3.71 10.06
N VAL A 67 16.80 -3.96 11.19
CA VAL A 67 17.16 -5.04 12.13
C VAL A 67 16.18 -6.21 12.09
N GLY A 68 15.20 -6.17 11.19
CA GLY A 68 14.28 -7.27 10.90
C GLY A 68 12.94 -7.23 11.65
N ASN A 69 12.60 -6.14 12.34
CA ASN A 69 11.24 -5.96 12.85
C ASN A 69 10.30 -5.57 11.71
N PHE A 70 9.04 -5.97 11.84
CA PHE A 70 7.99 -5.64 10.90
C PHE A 70 6.76 -5.12 11.63
N VAL A 71 6.07 -4.17 11.00
CA VAL A 71 4.74 -3.72 11.41
C VAL A 71 3.80 -3.78 10.21
N GLY A 72 2.57 -4.21 10.45
CA GLY A 72 1.52 -4.30 9.46
C GLY A 72 0.34 -3.44 9.84
N HIS A 73 -0.28 -2.78 8.87
CA HIS A 73 -1.53 -2.06 9.09
C HIS A 73 -2.56 -2.42 8.02
N TYR A 74 -3.75 -2.80 8.47
CA TYR A 74 -4.91 -3.01 7.60
C TYR A 74 -5.63 -1.69 7.33
N ASN A 75 -6.33 -1.62 6.19
CA ASN A 75 -7.20 -0.50 5.88
C ASN A 75 -8.43 -0.50 6.80
N SER A 76 -8.61 0.58 7.57
CA SER A 76 -9.72 0.73 8.51
C SER A 76 -11.10 0.74 7.84
N GLU A 77 -11.21 1.12 6.57
CA GLU A 77 -12.48 1.08 5.85
C GLU A 77 -12.91 -0.34 5.48
N LEU A 78 -11.94 -1.24 5.24
CA LEU A 78 -12.18 -2.61 4.82
C LEU A 78 -12.27 -3.57 6.02
N TYR A 79 -11.44 -3.33 7.04
CA TYR A 79 -11.31 -4.22 8.20
C TYR A 79 -11.34 -3.42 9.52
N PRO A 80 -12.44 -2.72 9.83
CA PRO A 80 -12.52 -1.83 11.00
C PRO A 80 -12.32 -2.55 12.34
N ASP A 81 -12.62 -3.85 12.40
CA ASP A 81 -12.53 -4.67 13.62
C ASP A 81 -11.13 -5.29 13.84
N ASN A 82 -10.15 -5.02 12.97
CA ASN A 82 -8.77 -5.50 13.15
C ASN A 82 -8.02 -4.67 14.21
N TYR A 83 -7.03 -5.28 14.87
CA TYR A 83 -6.26 -4.64 15.94
C TYR A 83 -5.32 -3.54 15.44
N ASP A 84 -4.70 -3.72 14.27
CA ASP A 84 -3.72 -2.80 13.70
C ASP A 84 -4.25 -2.20 12.40
N VAL A 85 -5.05 -1.14 12.52
CA VAL A 85 -5.70 -0.46 11.39
C VAL A 85 -5.22 0.97 11.21
N LYS A 86 -5.22 1.42 9.96
CA LYS A 86 -4.95 2.81 9.55
C LYS A 86 -5.93 3.22 8.46
N ASP A 87 -6.26 4.51 8.42
CA ASP A 87 -6.93 5.09 7.26
C ASP A 87 -5.95 5.15 6.09
N LEU A 88 -6.24 4.35 5.05
CA LEU A 88 -5.47 4.28 3.81
C LEU A 88 -6.24 4.83 2.62
N SER A 89 -7.40 5.47 2.84
CA SER A 89 -8.29 5.99 1.79
C SER A 89 -7.63 7.05 0.89
N ALA A 90 -6.57 7.71 1.38
CA ALA A 90 -5.75 8.61 0.58
C ALA A 90 -5.10 7.94 -0.65
N ALA A 91 -5.01 6.61 -0.66
CA ALA A 91 -4.49 5.81 -1.77
C ALA A 91 -5.58 5.23 -2.68
N ASP A 92 -6.87 5.51 -2.41
CA ASP A 92 -7.97 4.98 -3.20
C ASP A 92 -8.04 5.65 -4.58
N PHE A 93 -8.36 4.87 -5.60
CA PHE A 93 -8.59 5.38 -6.95
C PHE A 93 -9.57 4.50 -7.72
N THR A 94 -10.28 5.12 -8.65
CA THR A 94 -11.20 4.43 -9.55
C THR A 94 -10.58 4.35 -10.95
N VAL A 95 -10.62 3.16 -11.54
CA VAL A 95 -10.27 2.95 -12.95
C VAL A 95 -11.56 2.90 -13.77
N SER A 96 -11.62 3.62 -14.88
CA SER A 96 -12.76 3.63 -15.79
C SER A 96 -12.30 3.60 -17.24
N GLY A 97 -13.11 3.01 -18.13
CA GLY A 97 -12.85 3.04 -19.57
C GLY A 97 -11.78 2.05 -20.03
N THR A 98 -11.52 1.03 -19.24
CA THR A 98 -10.79 -0.17 -19.65
C THR A 98 -11.74 -1.16 -20.34
N ILE A 99 -11.19 -2.11 -21.09
CA ILE A 99 -11.89 -2.90 -22.12
C ILE A 99 -12.95 -3.83 -21.52
#